data_AF-A0A1X7E7Z3-F1
#
_entry.id   AF-A0A1X7E7Z3-F1
#
_cell.length_a   1.000
_cell.length_b   1.000
_cell.length_c   1.000
_cell.angle_alpha   90.00
_cell.angle_beta   90.00
_cell.angle_gamma   90.00
#
_symmetry.space_group_name_H-M   'P 1'
#
loop_
_entity.id
_entity.type
_entity.pdbx_description
1 polymer ?
#
loop_
_entity_poly.entity_id
_entity_poly.type
_entity_poly.pdbx_seq_one_letter_code
_entity_poly.pdbx_strand_id
1 'polypeptide(L)'
;MSYTFESIAQLEHSKEFAKLHKKFHQFNPLKVLRVSHFEIRHSNVLGWLIDPDENHQFGSFFIKKLLSRLITRSENEEKLETIDYLPFLYSSLTDAVVYREVKTSTGRFIDLLVELPSLKVILIIENKFHALESENQLKDYLNYIKTQYSDYTIVPIYLTLASDAPSHPDYWSLDYHDVMDIITQHLELNSEVIADNIHDFLSYYTAILREELVEDNESLEMALKVYQMNQKAIDLLFVSQHQELRKQPRFKELYIGINDLSVNEQSALKRIYEKKKKTIDYIFTIGSNVLRQAFLKFAHIEELPEEVYNAHIRVPNFILPEWLDFEDIVGKPEAGYWLGSGLIIWFERTWNDFLKINVEIGPVPYENRLQLLSGLEDQGVSFRPSAKLEGKKYTKIYTELTYINDWANKQKIVEGMEKLYNNDSFNELLAQIAAAIENLKGKEKGRYEVDFREESILDTGSTQRRIPRDAFIKFVLNQGISEEYYKIQSHNASFLVPVFRDLEKVYGPTRMKWWWHDSTFTYWFERLKDGRLKLILELGPLVAEKRLLIVKQLEEMGVSFSVKSKQPTARYTRIFSDSTVINNWEDVEEVYQAMEELFGQVENRNLLTIIKSLG
;
A
#
# COMPACT_ATOMS: atom_id res chain seq x y z
N MET A 1 -12.27 -27.26 -28.02
CA MET A 1 -13.43 -26.39 -28.26
C MET A 1 -14.60 -26.65 -27.30
N SER A 2 -14.90 -27.89 -26.84
CA SER A 2 -15.92 -28.11 -25.79
C SER A 2 -15.58 -27.43 -24.46
N TYR A 3 -14.30 -27.48 -24.07
CA TYR A 3 -13.75 -26.86 -22.87
C TYR A 3 -14.02 -25.34 -22.76
N THR A 4 -14.26 -24.66 -23.88
CA THR A 4 -14.42 -23.20 -23.88
C THR A 4 -15.81 -22.78 -23.41
N PHE A 5 -16.88 -23.40 -23.91
CA PHE A 5 -18.26 -23.15 -23.45
C PHE A 5 -18.54 -23.76 -22.07
N GLU A 6 -17.89 -24.87 -21.73
CA GLU A 6 -17.91 -25.43 -20.37
C GLU A 6 -17.41 -24.40 -19.33
N SER A 7 -16.35 -23.65 -19.65
CA SER A 7 -15.83 -22.61 -18.75
C SER A 7 -16.81 -21.44 -18.55
N ILE A 8 -17.60 -21.08 -19.56
CA ILE A 8 -18.66 -20.06 -19.44
C ILE A 8 -19.80 -20.59 -18.56
N ALA A 9 -20.19 -21.85 -18.73
CA ALA A 9 -21.21 -22.47 -17.89
C ALA A 9 -20.76 -22.51 -16.41
N GLN A 10 -19.50 -22.83 -16.15
CA GLN A 10 -18.92 -22.79 -14.79
C GLN A 10 -18.96 -21.37 -14.20
N LEU A 11 -18.66 -20.34 -15.00
CA LEU A 11 -18.77 -18.94 -14.58
C LEU A 11 -20.22 -18.59 -14.17
N GLU A 12 -21.24 -19.06 -14.88
CA GLU A 12 -22.64 -18.81 -14.53
C GLU A 12 -23.06 -19.45 -13.20
N HIS A 13 -22.41 -20.56 -12.81
CA HIS A 13 -22.66 -21.22 -11.53
C HIS A 13 -21.82 -20.67 -10.37
N SER A 14 -20.92 -19.70 -10.62
CA SER A 14 -20.17 -19.03 -9.55
C SER A 14 -21.09 -18.16 -8.70
N LYS A 15 -21.12 -18.43 -7.38
CA LYS A 15 -21.86 -17.64 -6.40
C LYS A 15 -21.34 -16.20 -6.34
N GLU A 16 -20.02 -16.05 -6.41
CA GLU A 16 -19.32 -14.76 -6.43
C GLU A 16 -19.67 -13.96 -7.68
N PHE A 17 -19.65 -14.57 -8.86
CA PHE A 17 -20.09 -13.91 -10.09
C PHE A 17 -21.56 -13.46 -10.00
N ALA A 18 -22.44 -14.30 -9.47
CA ALA A 18 -23.86 -13.96 -9.30
C ALA A 18 -24.09 -12.81 -8.31
N LYS A 19 -23.32 -12.76 -7.20
CA LYS A 19 -23.35 -11.65 -6.23
C LYS A 19 -22.90 -10.33 -6.86
N LEU A 20 -21.75 -10.31 -7.53
CA LEU A 20 -21.26 -9.15 -8.28
C LEU A 20 -22.27 -8.70 -9.34
N HIS A 21 -22.81 -9.66 -10.10
CA HIS A 21 -23.81 -9.37 -11.12
C HIS A 21 -25.05 -8.71 -10.53
N LYS A 22 -25.59 -9.23 -9.43
CA LYS A 22 -26.72 -8.63 -8.72
C LYS A 22 -26.41 -7.20 -8.24
N LYS A 23 -25.21 -6.96 -7.71
CA LYS A 23 -24.78 -5.62 -7.24
C LYS A 23 -24.77 -4.60 -8.38
N PHE A 24 -24.14 -4.92 -9.51
CA PHE A 24 -24.08 -4.00 -10.66
C PHE A 24 -25.44 -3.77 -11.35
N HIS A 25 -26.40 -4.69 -11.17
CA HIS A 25 -27.74 -4.62 -11.74
C HIS A 25 -28.80 -4.16 -10.73
N GLN A 26 -28.38 -3.71 -9.54
CA GLN A 26 -29.30 -3.05 -8.61
C GLN A 26 -29.86 -1.78 -9.27
N PHE A 27 -31.17 -1.59 -9.12
CA PHE A 27 -31.83 -0.41 -9.63
C PHE A 27 -31.22 0.85 -8.99
N ASN A 28 -30.81 1.79 -9.83
CA ASN A 28 -30.35 3.11 -9.41
C ASN A 28 -30.85 4.12 -10.45
N PRO A 29 -31.73 5.07 -10.07
CA PRO A 29 -32.32 6.04 -10.99
C PRO A 29 -31.27 6.94 -11.64
N LEU A 30 -30.18 7.26 -10.94
CA LEU A 30 -29.09 8.09 -11.47
C LEU A 30 -28.29 7.35 -12.55
N LYS A 31 -28.19 6.01 -12.48
CA LYS A 31 -27.65 5.20 -13.59
C LYS A 31 -28.57 5.21 -14.81
N VAL A 32 -29.88 5.19 -14.61
CA VAL A 32 -30.87 5.32 -15.70
C VAL A 32 -30.71 6.67 -16.39
N LEU A 33 -30.53 7.73 -15.60
CA LEU A 33 -30.25 9.07 -16.11
C LEU A 33 -28.86 9.19 -16.73
N ARG A 34 -27.95 8.22 -16.53
CA ARG A 34 -26.53 8.24 -16.94
C ARG A 34 -25.70 9.34 -16.25
N VAL A 35 -25.94 9.60 -14.96
CA VAL A 35 -25.19 10.63 -14.20
C VAL A 35 -23.69 10.39 -14.28
N SER A 36 -23.24 9.14 -14.13
CA SER A 36 -21.82 8.78 -14.16
C SER A 36 -21.10 9.03 -15.49
N HIS A 37 -21.76 9.49 -16.55
CA HIS A 37 -21.11 9.72 -17.86
C HIS A 37 -20.93 11.20 -18.19
N PHE A 38 -21.40 12.12 -17.34
CA PHE A 38 -21.44 13.55 -17.65
C PHE A 38 -21.03 14.38 -16.43
N GLU A 39 -19.88 15.03 -16.51
CA GLU A 39 -19.29 15.88 -15.46
C GLU A 39 -20.28 16.96 -14.99
N ILE A 40 -20.98 17.61 -15.92
CA ILE A 40 -22.02 18.61 -15.63
C ILE A 40 -23.10 18.11 -14.66
N ARG A 41 -23.43 16.81 -14.68
CA ARG A 41 -24.44 16.25 -13.76
C ARG A 41 -23.89 16.09 -12.35
N HIS A 42 -22.61 15.77 -12.22
CA HIS A 42 -21.93 15.80 -10.93
C HIS A 42 -21.81 17.25 -10.42
N SER A 43 -21.48 18.21 -11.29
CA SER A 43 -21.46 19.63 -10.94
C SER A 43 -22.83 20.12 -10.44
N ASN A 44 -23.94 19.66 -11.05
CA ASN A 44 -25.28 19.98 -10.57
C ASN A 44 -25.55 19.44 -9.16
N VAL A 45 -25.19 18.18 -8.89
CA VAL A 45 -25.35 17.58 -7.56
C VAL A 45 -24.47 18.29 -6.53
N LEU A 46 -23.22 18.60 -6.87
CA LEU A 46 -22.32 19.36 -6.01
C LEU A 46 -22.84 20.75 -5.70
N GLY A 47 -23.27 21.49 -6.72
CA GLY A 47 -23.85 22.81 -6.53
C GLY A 47 -25.11 22.75 -5.65
N TRP A 48 -25.93 21.70 -5.78
CA TRP A 48 -27.09 21.49 -4.91
C TRP A 48 -26.69 21.18 -3.47
N LEU A 49 -25.61 20.42 -3.23
CA LEU A 49 -25.12 20.11 -1.89
C LEU A 49 -24.41 21.29 -1.21
N ILE A 50 -23.74 22.15 -1.97
CA ILE A 50 -22.96 23.29 -1.46
C ILE A 50 -23.85 24.45 -1.03
N ASP A 51 -24.98 24.65 -1.70
CA ASP A 51 -25.89 25.77 -1.48
C ASP A 51 -26.71 25.58 -0.20
N PRO A 52 -26.49 26.36 0.87
CA PRO A 52 -27.13 26.14 2.16
C PRO A 52 -28.66 26.36 2.15
N ASP A 53 -29.20 27.04 1.13
CA ASP A 53 -30.63 27.36 1.00
C ASP A 53 -31.40 26.31 0.17
N GLU A 54 -30.70 25.32 -0.38
CA GLU A 54 -31.32 24.25 -1.16
C GLU A 54 -31.99 23.18 -0.27
N ASN A 55 -32.85 22.37 -0.91
CA ASN A 55 -33.74 21.43 -0.21
C ASN A 55 -33.10 20.07 0.15
N HIS A 56 -31.76 19.99 0.29
CA HIS A 56 -31.04 18.77 0.64
C HIS A 56 -30.95 18.48 2.14
N GLN A 57 -31.42 19.38 3.01
CA GLN A 57 -31.42 19.26 4.48
C GLN A 57 -30.02 19.24 5.15
N PHE A 58 -28.94 19.54 4.43
CA PHE A 58 -27.60 19.72 5.07
C PHE A 58 -27.43 21.14 5.63
N GLY A 59 -28.17 22.12 5.10
CA GLY A 59 -27.85 23.54 5.30
C GLY A 59 -26.36 23.81 5.01
N SER A 60 -25.70 24.56 5.87
CA SER A 60 -24.26 24.85 5.74
C SER A 60 -23.31 23.67 6.04
N PHE A 61 -23.81 22.48 6.43
CA PHE A 61 -22.95 21.37 6.86
C PHE A 61 -21.99 20.90 5.74
N PHE A 62 -22.50 20.76 4.52
CA PHE A 62 -21.70 20.24 3.40
C PHE A 62 -20.52 21.16 3.08
N ILE A 63 -20.79 22.45 2.83
CA ILE A 63 -19.75 23.43 2.48
C ILE A 63 -18.73 23.62 3.62
N LYS A 64 -19.17 23.59 4.88
CA LYS A 64 -18.26 23.62 6.04
C LYS A 64 -17.30 22.44 6.05
N LYS A 65 -17.82 21.23 5.84
CA LYS A 65 -16.99 20.02 5.79
C LYS A 65 -16.09 20.01 4.56
N LEU A 66 -16.57 20.50 3.41
CA LEU A 66 -15.78 20.64 2.19
C LEU A 66 -14.56 21.54 2.41
N LEU A 67 -14.76 22.73 2.98
CA LEU A 67 -13.67 23.66 3.30
C LEU A 67 -12.74 23.09 4.37
N SER A 68 -13.29 22.44 5.41
CA SER A 68 -12.48 21.75 6.41
C SER A 68 -11.58 20.69 5.79
N ARG A 69 -12.08 19.87 4.85
CA ARG A 69 -11.28 18.88 4.13
C ARG A 69 -10.17 19.56 3.34
N LEU A 70 -10.53 20.59 2.57
CA LEU A 70 -9.60 21.37 1.76
C LEU A 70 -8.39 21.88 2.57
N ILE A 71 -8.62 22.36 3.80
CA ILE A 71 -7.60 22.85 4.74
C ILE A 71 -6.74 21.70 5.31
N THR A 72 -7.34 20.55 5.59
CA THR A 72 -6.65 19.43 6.25
C THR A 72 -5.84 18.52 5.32
N ARG A 73 -6.01 18.65 4.00
CA ARG A 73 -5.30 17.83 3.00
C ARG A 73 -3.83 18.19 2.92
N SER A 74 -2.97 17.17 2.90
CA SER A 74 -1.51 17.34 2.84
C SER A 74 -1.05 17.98 1.53
N GLU A 75 -1.76 17.72 0.42
CA GLU A 75 -1.47 18.29 -0.90
C GLU A 75 -1.73 19.81 -0.97
N ASN A 76 -2.45 20.36 0.00
CA ASN A 76 -2.80 21.77 0.08
C ASN A 76 -2.00 22.55 1.13
N GLU A 77 -1.09 21.90 1.86
CA GLU A 77 -0.38 22.52 2.99
C GLU A 77 0.35 23.82 2.60
N GLU A 78 0.97 23.86 1.41
CA GLU A 78 1.67 25.06 0.89
C GLU A 78 0.72 26.24 0.66
N LYS A 79 -0.57 25.98 0.40
CA LYS A 79 -1.57 27.00 0.10
C LYS A 79 -2.13 27.66 1.36
N LEU A 80 -2.00 27.00 2.51
CA LEU A 80 -2.41 27.54 3.81
C LEU A 80 -1.59 28.76 4.21
N GLU A 81 -0.33 28.89 3.74
CA GLU A 81 0.48 30.07 3.98
C GLU A 81 -0.07 31.33 3.29
N THR A 82 -0.88 31.14 2.25
CA THR A 82 -1.38 32.23 1.40
C THR A 82 -2.77 32.74 1.78
N ILE A 83 -3.48 32.05 2.68
CA ILE A 83 -4.87 32.35 3.04
C ILE A 83 -5.09 32.25 4.54
N ASP A 84 -5.77 33.24 5.13
CA ASP A 84 -6.31 33.11 6.49
C ASP A 84 -7.51 32.16 6.47
N TYR A 85 -7.28 30.93 6.91
CA TYR A 85 -8.27 29.85 6.88
C TYR A 85 -9.11 29.77 8.16
N LEU A 86 -8.74 30.48 9.23
CA LEU A 86 -9.50 30.46 10.48
C LEU A 86 -10.96 30.91 10.28
N PRO A 87 -11.27 31.96 9.49
CA PRO A 87 -12.65 32.35 9.20
C PRO A 87 -13.49 31.24 8.55
N PHE A 88 -12.88 30.34 7.77
CA PHE A 88 -13.58 29.22 7.14
C PHE A 88 -14.10 28.20 8.17
N LEU A 89 -13.38 28.03 9.29
CA LEU A 89 -13.73 27.07 10.33
C LEU A 89 -14.85 27.55 11.25
N TYR A 90 -14.94 28.87 11.48
CA TYR A 90 -15.88 29.46 12.44
C TYR A 90 -17.09 30.16 11.82
N SER A 91 -17.07 30.43 10.50
CA SER A 91 -18.19 31.09 9.82
C SER A 91 -19.43 30.20 9.73
N SER A 92 -20.62 30.81 9.73
CA SER A 92 -21.88 30.10 9.53
C SER A 92 -22.02 29.59 8.09
N LEU A 93 -21.41 30.28 7.11
CA LEU A 93 -21.50 30.02 5.66
C LEU A 93 -22.94 29.93 5.13
N THR A 94 -23.89 30.55 5.83
CA THR A 94 -25.31 30.56 5.46
C THR A 94 -25.63 31.53 4.33
N ASP A 95 -24.74 32.46 4.03
CA ASP A 95 -24.87 33.46 2.97
C ASP A 95 -24.18 33.04 1.66
N ALA A 96 -23.80 31.77 1.53
CA ALA A 96 -23.12 31.26 0.35
C ALA A 96 -24.05 31.29 -0.87
N VAL A 97 -23.56 31.83 -1.99
CA VAL A 97 -24.30 31.90 -3.26
C VAL A 97 -23.59 31.05 -4.31
N VAL A 98 -24.30 30.09 -4.91
CA VAL A 98 -23.73 29.11 -5.83
C VAL A 98 -24.17 29.39 -7.27
N TYR A 99 -23.18 29.59 -8.15
CA TYR A 99 -23.35 29.71 -9.59
C TYR A 99 -22.79 28.47 -10.30
N ARG A 100 -23.46 28.05 -11.37
CA ARG A 100 -23.09 26.88 -12.18
C ARG A 100 -22.83 27.33 -13.61
N GLU A 101 -21.87 26.71 -14.30
CA GLU A 101 -21.55 27.01 -15.71
C GLU A 101 -21.31 28.50 -15.96
N VAL A 102 -20.38 29.12 -15.21
CA VAL A 102 -20.09 30.55 -15.34
C VAL A 102 -19.26 30.81 -16.58
N LYS A 103 -19.84 31.54 -17.54
CA LYS A 103 -19.18 31.86 -18.81
C LYS A 103 -18.08 32.91 -18.64
N THR A 104 -16.87 32.56 -19.06
CA THR A 104 -15.69 33.44 -19.06
C THR A 104 -15.57 34.28 -20.34
N SER A 105 -14.66 35.26 -20.34
CA SER A 105 -14.35 36.09 -21.51
C SER A 105 -13.80 35.31 -22.72
N THR A 106 -13.22 34.12 -22.50
CA THR A 106 -12.71 33.23 -23.55
C THR A 106 -13.78 32.31 -24.13
N GLY A 107 -15.02 32.38 -23.62
CA GLY A 107 -16.13 31.52 -24.03
C GLY A 107 -16.15 30.13 -23.37
N ARG A 108 -15.19 29.85 -22.48
CA ARG A 108 -15.16 28.65 -21.62
C ARG A 108 -16.08 28.83 -20.41
N PHE A 109 -16.45 27.74 -19.76
CA PHE A 109 -17.37 27.72 -18.61
C PHE A 109 -16.67 27.17 -17.37
N ILE A 110 -16.73 27.90 -16.26
CA ILE A 110 -16.32 27.42 -14.93
C ILE A 110 -17.45 26.55 -14.38
N ASP A 111 -17.17 25.32 -13.98
CA ASP A 111 -18.20 24.36 -13.55
C ASP A 111 -19.04 24.90 -12.38
N LEU A 112 -18.36 25.35 -11.31
CA LEU A 112 -19.00 25.97 -10.15
C LEU A 112 -18.22 27.19 -9.66
N LEU A 113 -18.95 28.23 -9.27
CA LEU A 113 -18.44 29.40 -8.57
C LEU A 113 -19.28 29.61 -7.32
N VAL A 114 -18.64 29.71 -6.16
CA VAL A 114 -19.30 29.95 -4.88
C VAL A 114 -18.83 31.28 -4.33
N GLU A 115 -19.76 32.22 -4.16
CA GLU A 115 -19.50 33.49 -3.50
C GLU A 115 -19.82 33.36 -2.00
N LEU A 116 -18.89 33.81 -1.16
CA LEU A 116 -19.05 33.93 0.29
C LEU A 116 -18.94 35.42 0.68
N PRO A 117 -20.04 36.20 0.59
CA PRO A 117 -20.00 37.66 0.75
C PRO A 117 -19.45 38.10 2.11
N SER A 118 -19.88 37.45 3.21
CA SER A 118 -19.45 37.81 4.56
C SER A 118 -17.95 37.60 4.80
N LEU A 119 -17.33 36.72 4.02
CA LEU A 119 -15.89 36.42 4.10
C LEU A 119 -15.08 37.11 2.99
N LYS A 120 -15.74 37.75 2.02
CA LYS A 120 -15.13 38.23 0.77
C LYS A 120 -14.27 37.15 0.10
N VAL A 121 -14.83 35.95 -0.02
CA VAL A 121 -14.14 34.81 -0.65
C VAL A 121 -14.92 34.30 -1.86
N ILE A 122 -14.20 34.01 -2.95
CA ILE A 122 -14.72 33.30 -4.11
C ILE A 122 -14.06 31.93 -4.17
N LEU A 123 -14.87 30.87 -4.16
CA LEU A 123 -14.42 29.53 -4.51
C LEU A 123 -14.71 29.31 -6.00
N ILE A 124 -13.72 28.84 -6.76
CA ILE A 124 -13.98 28.28 -8.09
C ILE A 124 -13.66 26.80 -8.05
N ILE A 125 -14.60 25.95 -8.48
CA ILE A 125 -14.40 24.51 -8.50
C ILE A 125 -14.43 24.08 -9.96
N GLU A 126 -13.31 23.55 -10.43
CA GLU A 126 -13.24 22.79 -11.66
C GLU A 126 -13.42 21.31 -11.34
N ASN A 127 -14.41 20.67 -11.94
CA ASN A 127 -14.84 19.31 -11.62
C ASN A 127 -14.46 18.34 -12.73
N LYS A 128 -13.48 17.47 -12.47
CA LYS A 128 -13.01 16.44 -13.41
C LYS A 128 -13.38 15.05 -12.91
N PHE A 129 -14.44 14.49 -13.49
CA PHE A 129 -14.91 13.16 -13.11
C PHE A 129 -14.30 12.06 -14.00
N HIS A 130 -14.05 12.34 -15.29
CA HIS A 130 -13.48 11.37 -16.24
C HIS A 130 -12.36 11.92 -17.10
N ALA A 131 -12.42 13.20 -17.45
CA ALA A 131 -11.49 13.81 -18.40
C ALA A 131 -10.48 14.72 -17.69
N LEU A 132 -9.28 14.77 -18.24
CA LEU A 132 -8.28 15.78 -17.84
C LEU A 132 -8.73 17.17 -18.31
N GLU A 133 -8.18 18.18 -17.65
CA GLU A 133 -8.34 19.58 -18.07
C GLU A 133 -7.75 19.88 -19.44
N SER A 134 -8.33 20.88 -20.10
CA SER A 134 -7.83 21.39 -21.36
C SER A 134 -6.63 22.31 -21.15
N GLU A 135 -5.76 22.43 -22.16
CA GLU A 135 -4.58 23.30 -22.09
C GLU A 135 -4.96 24.74 -21.72
N ASN A 136 -4.23 25.29 -20.74
CA ASN A 136 -4.41 26.63 -20.15
C ASN A 136 -5.78 26.90 -19.49
N GLN A 137 -6.64 25.90 -19.30
CA GLN A 137 -7.99 26.08 -18.77
C GLN A 137 -7.99 26.72 -17.37
N LEU A 138 -7.24 26.15 -16.43
CA LEU A 138 -7.15 26.65 -15.05
C LEU A 138 -6.64 28.10 -14.97
N LYS A 139 -5.64 28.43 -15.79
CA LYS A 139 -5.06 29.78 -15.82
C LYS A 139 -6.06 30.82 -16.31
N ASP A 140 -6.85 30.48 -17.34
CA ASP A 140 -7.87 31.39 -17.88
C ASP A 140 -8.97 31.68 -16.84
N TYR A 141 -9.40 30.66 -16.10
CA TYR A 141 -10.43 30.79 -15.06
C TYR A 141 -9.96 31.67 -13.92
N LEU A 142 -8.75 31.43 -13.44
CA LEU A 142 -8.15 32.24 -12.39
C LEU A 142 -8.00 33.70 -12.80
N ASN A 143 -7.52 33.97 -14.02
CA ASN A 143 -7.38 35.33 -14.54
C ASN A 143 -8.74 36.02 -14.67
N TYR A 144 -9.74 35.32 -15.21
CA TYR A 144 -11.08 35.87 -15.36
C TYR A 144 -11.67 36.29 -14.01
N ILE A 145 -11.62 35.41 -12.99
CA ILE A 145 -12.17 35.73 -11.67
C ILE A 145 -11.37 36.82 -10.95
N LYS A 146 -10.04 36.84 -11.06
CA LYS A 146 -9.20 37.93 -10.55
C LYS A 146 -9.61 39.30 -11.11
N THR A 147 -10.08 39.36 -12.35
CA THR A 147 -10.58 40.63 -12.94
C THR A 147 -11.98 41.03 -12.47
N GLN A 148 -12.86 40.07 -12.21
CA GLN A 148 -14.24 40.34 -11.79
C GLN A 148 -14.36 40.63 -10.29
N TYR A 149 -13.50 40.01 -9.47
CA TYR A 149 -13.55 40.07 -8.01
C TYR A 149 -12.19 40.50 -7.44
N SER A 150 -11.76 41.73 -7.72
CA SER A 150 -10.46 42.27 -7.29
C SER A 150 -10.29 42.35 -5.78
N ASP A 151 -11.39 42.48 -5.04
CA ASP A 151 -11.40 42.73 -3.60
C ASP A 151 -11.67 41.46 -2.78
N TYR A 152 -11.74 40.31 -3.43
CA TYR A 152 -12.04 39.02 -2.81
C TYR A 152 -10.80 38.12 -2.82
N THR A 153 -10.67 37.28 -1.79
CA THR A 153 -9.72 36.17 -1.81
C THR A 153 -10.27 35.06 -2.69
N ILE A 154 -9.47 34.59 -3.65
CA ILE A 154 -9.89 33.55 -4.60
C ILE A 154 -9.26 32.23 -4.18
N VAL A 155 -10.10 31.23 -3.92
CA VAL A 155 -9.70 29.85 -3.60
C VAL A 155 -10.07 28.98 -4.80
N PRO A 156 -9.13 28.73 -5.74
CA PRO A 156 -9.38 27.83 -6.84
C PRO A 156 -9.24 26.37 -6.38
N ILE A 157 -10.20 25.51 -6.73
CA ILE A 157 -10.30 24.12 -6.30
C ILE A 157 -10.37 23.24 -7.55
N TYR A 158 -9.54 22.21 -7.58
CA TYR A 158 -9.53 21.18 -8.60
C TYR A 158 -10.05 19.88 -7.97
N LEU A 159 -11.31 19.54 -8.30
CA LEU A 159 -12.00 18.37 -7.78
C LEU A 159 -11.88 17.22 -8.78
N THR A 160 -11.25 16.12 -8.38
CA THR A 160 -11.01 14.97 -9.28
C THR A 160 -11.53 13.66 -8.73
N LEU A 161 -11.70 12.64 -9.58
CA LEU A 161 -12.15 11.32 -9.11
C LEU A 161 -11.16 10.69 -8.12
N ALA A 162 -9.85 10.73 -8.38
CA ALA A 162 -8.85 10.02 -7.58
C ALA A 162 -7.54 10.80 -7.38
N SER A 163 -7.62 12.03 -6.85
CA SER A 163 -6.47 12.85 -6.46
C SER A 163 -5.47 13.19 -7.58
N ASP A 164 -5.97 13.47 -8.79
CA ASP A 164 -5.12 13.98 -9.86
C ASP A 164 -4.62 15.40 -9.54
N ALA A 165 -3.35 15.68 -9.80
CA ALA A 165 -2.76 16.98 -9.55
C ALA A 165 -3.20 18.01 -10.62
N PRO A 166 -3.53 19.26 -10.24
CA PRO A 166 -3.82 20.31 -11.21
C PRO A 166 -2.55 20.73 -11.98
N SER A 167 -2.69 21.17 -13.24
CA SER A 167 -1.55 21.75 -13.97
C SER A 167 -1.12 23.12 -13.46
N HIS A 168 -1.96 23.79 -12.66
CA HIS A 168 -1.69 25.11 -12.12
C HIS A 168 -1.46 25.07 -10.60
N PRO A 169 -0.34 25.61 -10.09
CA PRO A 169 0.06 25.46 -8.68
C PRO A 169 -0.91 26.12 -7.68
N ASP A 170 -1.57 27.23 -8.06
CA ASP A 170 -2.53 27.92 -7.19
C ASP A 170 -3.78 27.08 -6.84
N TYR A 171 -4.11 26.03 -7.62
CA TYR A 171 -5.32 25.23 -7.42
C TYR A 171 -5.20 24.25 -6.25
N TRP A 172 -6.14 24.32 -5.32
CA TRP A 172 -6.30 23.42 -4.19
C TRP A 172 -6.86 22.08 -4.68
N SER A 173 -6.25 20.99 -4.26
CA SER A 173 -6.67 19.63 -4.63
C SER A 173 -7.79 19.15 -3.71
N LEU A 174 -8.81 18.56 -4.31
CA LEU A 174 -9.89 17.86 -3.62
C LEU A 174 -10.28 16.64 -4.46
N ASP A 175 -10.87 15.60 -3.85
CA ASP A 175 -11.36 14.45 -4.61
C ASP A 175 -12.76 13.98 -4.19
N TYR A 176 -13.30 13.04 -4.96
CA TYR A 176 -14.62 12.48 -4.72
C TYR A 176 -14.69 11.54 -3.51
N HIS A 177 -13.56 11.11 -2.92
CA HIS A 177 -13.57 10.43 -1.63
C HIS A 177 -14.01 11.41 -0.53
N ASP A 178 -13.46 12.64 -0.53
CA ASP A 178 -13.88 13.67 0.42
C ASP A 178 -15.38 13.95 0.31
N VAL A 179 -15.90 14.08 -0.91
CA VAL A 179 -17.34 14.29 -1.17
C VAL A 179 -18.18 13.12 -0.66
N MET A 180 -17.78 11.89 -0.99
CA MET A 180 -18.50 10.67 -0.59
C MET A 180 -18.53 10.51 0.94
N ASP A 181 -17.40 10.77 1.60
CA ASP A 181 -17.27 10.72 3.06
C ASP A 181 -18.20 11.72 3.75
N ILE A 182 -18.27 12.95 3.25
CA ILE A 182 -19.12 14.00 3.83
C ILE A 182 -20.59 13.59 3.73
N ILE A 183 -21.02 13.07 2.57
CA ILE A 183 -22.40 12.61 2.38
C ILE A 183 -22.68 11.40 3.28
N THR A 184 -21.79 10.42 3.32
CA THR A 184 -21.96 9.18 4.10
C THR A 184 -22.03 9.49 5.60
N GLN A 185 -21.12 10.33 6.12
CA GLN A 185 -21.15 10.80 7.50
C GLN A 185 -22.48 11.49 7.84
N HIS A 186 -23.00 12.31 6.93
CA HIS A 186 -24.28 12.97 7.16
C HIS A 186 -25.45 11.97 7.23
N LEU A 187 -25.50 11.01 6.31
CA LEU A 187 -26.53 9.96 6.28
C LEU A 187 -26.49 9.10 7.55
N GLU A 188 -25.31 8.74 8.04
CA GLU A 188 -25.14 7.94 9.26
C GLU A 188 -25.63 8.70 10.50
N LEU A 189 -25.23 9.98 10.63
CA LEU A 189 -25.54 10.79 11.82
C LEU A 189 -27.00 11.28 11.87
N ASN A 190 -27.69 11.36 10.73
CA ASN A 190 -29.03 11.95 10.62
C ASN A 190 -30.07 11.00 10.02
N SER A 191 -29.80 9.69 10.03
CA SER A 191 -30.66 8.67 9.40
C SER A 191 -32.12 8.69 9.86
N GLU A 192 -32.40 9.13 11.09
CA GLU A 192 -33.76 9.22 11.65
C GLU A 192 -34.51 10.52 11.29
N VAL A 193 -33.81 11.54 10.80
CA VAL A 193 -34.35 12.90 10.59
C VAL A 193 -34.45 13.27 9.11
N ILE A 194 -33.56 12.72 8.28
CA ILE A 194 -33.52 13.00 6.85
C ILE A 194 -34.76 12.43 6.14
N ALA A 195 -35.34 13.18 5.20
CA ALA A 195 -36.49 12.69 4.45
C ALA A 195 -36.10 11.51 3.53
N ASP A 196 -36.95 10.48 3.48
CA ASP A 196 -36.69 9.24 2.72
C ASP A 196 -36.24 9.48 1.27
N ASN A 197 -36.85 10.44 0.58
CA ASN A 197 -36.52 10.77 -0.80
C ASN A 197 -35.12 11.37 -0.97
N ILE A 198 -34.68 12.19 -0.01
CA ILE A 198 -33.34 12.78 0.01
C ILE A 198 -32.33 11.69 0.39
N HIS A 199 -32.64 10.89 1.41
CA HIS A 199 -31.84 9.74 1.81
C HIS A 199 -31.61 8.77 0.64
N ASP A 200 -32.67 8.40 -0.08
CA ASP A 200 -32.60 7.52 -1.23
C ASP A 200 -31.75 8.13 -2.35
N PHE A 201 -31.97 9.41 -2.69
CA PHE A 201 -31.18 10.11 -3.70
C PHE A 201 -29.67 10.10 -3.38
N LEU A 202 -29.31 10.44 -2.13
CA LEU A 202 -27.92 10.45 -1.67
C LEU A 202 -27.33 9.04 -1.59
N SER A 203 -28.12 8.05 -1.19
CA SER A 203 -27.73 6.64 -1.21
C SER A 203 -27.45 6.16 -2.64
N TYR A 204 -28.26 6.56 -3.62
CA TYR A 204 -28.01 6.28 -5.03
C TYR A 204 -26.79 7.00 -5.58
N TYR A 205 -26.54 8.24 -5.15
CA TYR A 205 -25.39 9.01 -5.59
C TYR A 205 -24.08 8.45 -5.02
N THR A 206 -24.03 8.18 -3.72
CA THR A 206 -22.88 7.52 -3.07
C THR A 206 -22.64 6.13 -3.65
N ALA A 207 -23.66 5.37 -4.02
CA ALA A 207 -23.49 4.10 -4.73
C ALA A 207 -22.81 4.27 -6.12
N ILE A 208 -23.07 5.37 -6.84
CA ILE A 208 -22.35 5.69 -8.08
C ILE A 208 -20.89 6.02 -7.76
N LEU A 209 -20.64 6.88 -6.78
CA LEU A 209 -19.28 7.26 -6.41
C LEU A 209 -18.46 6.03 -5.99
N ARG A 210 -19.00 5.14 -5.15
CA ARG A 210 -18.32 3.90 -4.72
C ARG A 210 -17.92 3.01 -5.89
N GLU A 211 -18.77 2.91 -6.92
CA GLU A 211 -18.46 2.12 -8.11
C GLU A 211 -17.29 2.70 -8.92
N GLU A 212 -17.20 4.04 -9.02
CA GLU A 212 -16.17 4.73 -9.80
C GLU A 212 -14.85 4.89 -9.00
N LEU A 213 -14.92 5.02 -7.68
CA LEU A 213 -13.76 5.16 -6.80
C LEU A 213 -12.99 3.85 -6.59
N VAL A 214 -13.61 2.69 -6.87
CA VAL A 214 -13.01 1.35 -6.71
C VAL A 214 -12.61 1.03 -5.25
N GLU A 215 -13.34 1.59 -4.29
CA GLU A 215 -13.12 1.34 -2.85
C GLU A 215 -13.95 0.20 -2.27
N ASP A 216 -14.76 -0.44 -3.10
CA ASP A 216 -15.52 -1.61 -2.71
C ASP A 216 -14.58 -2.83 -2.63
N ASN A 217 -13.76 -2.88 -1.58
CA ASN A 217 -12.77 -3.94 -1.34
C ASN A 217 -13.43 -5.32 -1.42
N GLU A 218 -14.68 -5.47 -0.95
CA GLU A 218 -15.43 -6.72 -1.08
C GLU A 218 -15.68 -7.09 -2.56
N SER A 219 -16.15 -6.14 -3.39
CA SER A 219 -16.33 -6.41 -4.83
C SER A 219 -15.00 -6.59 -5.55
N LEU A 220 -13.94 -5.89 -5.15
CA LEU A 220 -12.61 -6.01 -5.73
C LEU A 220 -12.05 -7.41 -5.48
N GLU A 221 -12.06 -7.87 -4.22
CA GLU A 221 -11.64 -9.21 -3.84
C GLU A 221 -12.49 -10.28 -4.54
N MET A 222 -13.81 -10.07 -4.58
CA MET A 222 -14.72 -10.98 -5.26
C MET A 222 -14.43 -11.05 -6.76
N ALA A 223 -14.14 -9.91 -7.41
CA ALA A 223 -13.81 -9.85 -8.82
C ALA A 223 -12.47 -10.52 -9.11
N LEU A 224 -11.45 -10.29 -8.27
CA LEU A 224 -10.17 -10.98 -8.36
C LEU A 224 -10.34 -12.50 -8.23
N LYS A 225 -11.09 -12.97 -7.25
CA LYS A 225 -11.36 -14.39 -7.03
C LYS A 225 -12.09 -15.01 -8.23
N VAL A 226 -13.11 -14.33 -8.76
CA VAL A 226 -13.84 -14.80 -9.95
C VAL A 226 -12.92 -14.86 -11.16
N TYR A 227 -12.11 -13.83 -11.39
CA TYR A 227 -11.16 -13.81 -12.51
C TYR A 227 -10.12 -14.94 -12.38
N GLN A 228 -9.53 -15.15 -11.21
CA GLN A 228 -8.56 -16.23 -10.98
C GLN A 228 -9.15 -17.62 -11.29
N MET A 229 -10.39 -17.88 -10.86
CA MET A 229 -11.04 -19.17 -11.07
C MET A 229 -11.61 -19.34 -12.49
N ASN A 230 -11.92 -18.24 -13.20
CA ASN A 230 -12.67 -18.25 -14.46
C ASN A 230 -12.00 -17.42 -15.58
N GLN A 231 -10.69 -17.21 -15.52
CA GLN A 231 -9.95 -16.31 -16.42
C GLN A 231 -10.28 -16.58 -17.89
N LYS A 232 -10.25 -17.85 -18.31
CA LYS A 232 -10.53 -18.24 -19.70
C LYS A 232 -11.90 -17.78 -20.18
N ALA A 233 -12.93 -17.91 -19.33
CA ALA A 233 -14.30 -17.52 -19.66
C ALA A 233 -14.45 -16.00 -19.73
N ILE A 234 -13.89 -15.28 -18.74
CA ILE A 234 -13.93 -13.82 -18.69
C ILE A 234 -13.15 -13.21 -19.86
N ASP A 235 -11.92 -13.68 -20.11
CA ASP A 235 -11.09 -13.21 -21.22
C ASP A 235 -11.78 -13.47 -22.55
N LEU A 236 -12.35 -14.66 -22.79
CA LEU A 236 -13.08 -14.94 -24.03
C LEU A 236 -14.29 -14.03 -24.20
N LEU A 237 -15.13 -13.89 -23.18
CA LEU A 237 -16.34 -13.07 -23.24
C LEU A 237 -15.98 -11.61 -23.50
N PHE A 238 -14.99 -11.06 -22.80
CA PHE A 238 -14.55 -9.68 -22.96
C PHE A 238 -13.85 -9.44 -24.30
N VAL A 239 -12.78 -10.20 -24.60
CA VAL A 239 -11.90 -9.96 -25.77
C VAL A 239 -12.64 -10.17 -27.08
N SER A 240 -13.61 -11.10 -27.13
CA SER A 240 -14.44 -11.33 -28.32
C SER A 240 -15.23 -10.10 -28.77
N GLN A 241 -15.48 -9.13 -27.88
CA GLN A 241 -16.24 -7.91 -28.17
C GLN A 241 -15.37 -6.65 -28.30
N HIS A 242 -14.05 -6.75 -28.09
CA HIS A 242 -13.12 -5.60 -28.04
C HIS A 242 -11.99 -5.75 -29.07
N GLN A 243 -12.28 -5.50 -30.35
CA GLN A 243 -11.36 -5.74 -31.48
C GLN A 243 -10.03 -4.98 -31.39
N GLU A 244 -10.00 -3.85 -30.71
CA GLU A 244 -8.79 -3.05 -30.46
C GLU A 244 -7.71 -3.83 -29.68
N LEU A 245 -8.10 -4.84 -28.89
CA LEU A 245 -7.18 -5.70 -28.15
C LEU A 245 -6.43 -6.69 -29.05
N ARG A 246 -6.81 -6.84 -30.32
CA ARG A 246 -6.17 -7.75 -31.28
C ARG A 246 -4.70 -7.44 -31.55
N LYS A 247 -4.29 -6.19 -31.32
CA LYS A 247 -2.88 -5.77 -31.42
C LYS A 247 -2.04 -6.19 -30.21
N GLN A 248 -2.67 -6.51 -29.07
CA GLN A 248 -1.94 -6.90 -27.87
C GLN A 248 -1.44 -8.35 -28.01
N PRO A 249 -0.13 -8.60 -27.88
CA PRO A 249 0.44 -9.94 -28.05
C PRO A 249 -0.21 -11.02 -27.15
N ARG A 250 -0.61 -10.64 -25.93
CA ARG A 250 -1.22 -11.55 -24.94
C ARG A 250 -2.55 -12.18 -25.38
N PHE A 251 -3.28 -11.56 -26.30
CA PHE A 251 -4.58 -12.05 -26.76
C PHE A 251 -4.55 -12.72 -28.13
N LYS A 252 -3.37 -12.82 -28.76
CA LYS A 252 -3.24 -13.33 -30.12
C LYS A 252 -3.79 -14.75 -30.27
N GLU A 253 -3.44 -15.65 -29.36
CA GLU A 253 -3.94 -17.04 -29.36
C GLU A 253 -5.45 -17.11 -29.14
N LEU A 254 -5.98 -16.26 -28.26
CA LEU A 254 -7.41 -16.18 -27.99
C LEU A 254 -8.18 -15.74 -29.23
N TYR A 255 -7.68 -14.77 -29.99
CA TYR A 255 -8.29 -14.35 -31.26
C TYR A 255 -8.23 -15.43 -32.35
N ILE A 256 -7.17 -16.24 -32.40
CA ILE A 256 -7.13 -17.39 -33.32
C ILE A 256 -8.30 -18.32 -33.00
N GLY A 257 -8.45 -18.71 -31.73
CA GLY A 257 -9.56 -19.56 -31.29
C GLY A 257 -10.94 -18.93 -31.50
N ILE A 258 -11.10 -17.60 -31.36
CA ILE A 258 -12.36 -16.90 -31.63
C ILE A 258 -12.72 -16.93 -33.12
N ASN A 259 -11.73 -16.77 -34.01
CA ASN A 259 -11.96 -16.79 -35.46
C ASN A 259 -12.39 -18.16 -35.98
N ASP A 260 -12.01 -19.24 -35.29
CA ASP A 260 -12.38 -20.61 -35.62
C ASP A 260 -13.82 -20.96 -35.18
N LEU A 261 -14.49 -20.10 -34.40
CA LEU A 261 -15.87 -20.31 -33.96
C LEU A 261 -16.87 -20.11 -35.10
N SER A 262 -17.94 -20.91 -35.09
CA SER A 262 -19.07 -20.71 -36.00
C SER A 262 -19.82 -19.40 -35.74
N VAL A 263 -20.55 -18.90 -36.74
CA VAL A 263 -21.37 -17.68 -36.63
C VAL A 263 -22.37 -17.76 -35.47
N ASN A 264 -22.92 -18.96 -35.22
CA ASN A 264 -23.86 -19.19 -34.12
C ASN A 264 -23.18 -19.08 -32.75
N GLU A 265 -21.97 -19.61 -32.61
CA GLU A 265 -21.19 -19.54 -31.37
C GLU A 265 -20.74 -18.10 -31.08
N GLN A 266 -20.26 -17.37 -32.09
CA GLN A 266 -19.91 -15.96 -31.95
C GLN A 266 -21.14 -15.11 -31.53
N SER A 267 -22.29 -15.39 -32.12
CA SER A 267 -23.57 -14.73 -31.75
C SER A 267 -23.98 -15.05 -30.32
N ALA A 268 -23.76 -16.30 -29.86
CA ALA A 268 -24.02 -16.69 -28.48
C ALA A 268 -23.11 -15.97 -27.49
N LEU A 269 -21.80 -15.88 -27.77
CA LEU A 269 -20.84 -15.12 -26.95
C LEU A 269 -21.26 -13.66 -26.81
N LYS A 270 -21.59 -13.01 -27.93
CA LYS A 270 -22.07 -11.62 -27.94
C LYS A 270 -23.29 -11.45 -27.04
N ARG A 271 -24.30 -12.32 -27.16
CA ARG A 271 -25.51 -12.25 -26.35
C ARG A 271 -25.25 -12.46 -24.85
N ILE A 272 -24.34 -13.37 -24.49
CA ILE A 272 -23.96 -13.61 -23.09
C ILE A 272 -23.23 -12.37 -22.53
N TYR A 273 -22.28 -11.85 -23.29
CA TYR A 273 -21.54 -10.65 -22.91
C TYR A 273 -22.48 -9.44 -22.74
N GLU A 274 -23.35 -9.14 -23.69
CA GLU A 274 -24.27 -7.98 -23.63
C GLU A 274 -25.16 -8.01 -22.38
N LYS A 275 -25.67 -9.19 -22.00
CA LYS A 275 -26.49 -9.35 -20.78
C LYS A 275 -25.72 -9.11 -19.48
N LYS A 276 -24.41 -9.32 -19.49
CA LYS A 276 -23.54 -9.32 -18.30
C LYS A 276 -22.39 -8.33 -18.40
N LYS A 277 -22.50 -7.38 -19.33
CA LYS A 277 -21.41 -6.50 -19.77
C LYS A 277 -20.68 -5.84 -18.59
N LYS A 278 -21.41 -5.09 -17.77
CA LYS A 278 -20.82 -4.37 -16.61
C LYS A 278 -20.02 -5.28 -15.69
N THR A 279 -20.55 -6.47 -15.39
CA THR A 279 -19.92 -7.43 -14.49
C THR A 279 -18.66 -8.02 -15.12
N ILE A 280 -18.73 -8.40 -16.41
CA ILE A 280 -17.58 -8.96 -17.14
C ILE A 280 -16.49 -7.90 -17.30
N ASP A 281 -16.85 -6.67 -17.68
CA ASP A 281 -15.94 -5.55 -17.86
C ASP A 281 -15.21 -5.21 -16.56
N TYR A 282 -15.94 -5.17 -15.44
CA TYR A 282 -15.34 -4.94 -14.12
C TYR A 282 -14.37 -6.06 -13.73
N ILE A 283 -14.79 -7.32 -13.82
CA ILE A 283 -13.95 -8.48 -13.46
C ILE A 283 -12.70 -8.54 -14.34
N PHE A 284 -12.84 -8.31 -15.65
CA PHE A 284 -11.71 -8.28 -16.57
C PHE A 284 -10.77 -7.12 -16.26
N THR A 285 -11.28 -5.90 -16.05
CA THR A 285 -10.46 -4.71 -15.74
C THR A 285 -9.63 -4.91 -14.47
N ILE A 286 -10.25 -5.44 -13.42
CA ILE A 286 -9.59 -5.68 -12.13
C ILE A 286 -8.59 -6.84 -12.23
N GLY A 287 -9.00 -7.97 -12.81
CA GLY A 287 -8.18 -9.18 -12.88
C GLY A 287 -7.02 -9.11 -13.89
N SER A 288 -7.23 -8.43 -15.02
CA SER A 288 -6.24 -8.27 -16.09
C SER A 288 -5.31 -7.07 -15.91
N ASN A 289 -5.44 -6.35 -14.78
CA ASN A 289 -4.64 -5.17 -14.44
C ASN A 289 -3.13 -5.49 -14.46
N VAL A 290 -2.40 -4.81 -15.36
CA VAL A 290 -1.00 -5.12 -15.64
C VAL A 290 -0.08 -4.73 -14.48
N LEU A 291 -0.36 -3.60 -13.79
CA LEU A 291 0.41 -3.14 -12.63
C LEU A 291 0.36 -4.16 -11.49
N ARG A 292 -0.84 -4.65 -11.15
CA ARG A 292 -1.03 -5.70 -10.13
C ARG A 292 -0.26 -6.97 -10.48
N GLN A 293 -0.36 -7.41 -11.74
CA GLN A 293 0.32 -8.63 -12.20
C GLN A 293 1.84 -8.47 -12.23
N ALA A 294 2.33 -7.27 -12.55
CA ALA A 294 3.74 -6.91 -12.43
C ALA A 294 4.18 -6.95 -10.98
N PHE A 295 3.43 -6.33 -10.07
CA PHE A 295 3.73 -6.34 -8.64
C PHE A 295 3.77 -7.75 -8.05
N LEU A 296 2.80 -8.63 -8.37
CA LEU A 296 2.85 -10.03 -7.92
C LEU A 296 4.11 -10.75 -8.41
N LYS A 297 4.56 -10.47 -9.63
CA LYS A 297 5.81 -11.02 -10.16
C LYS A 297 7.02 -10.43 -9.45
N PHE A 298 7.03 -9.13 -9.18
CA PHE A 298 8.05 -8.45 -8.39
C PHE A 298 8.14 -9.04 -6.97
N ALA A 299 7.01 -9.17 -6.26
CA ALA A 299 6.94 -9.76 -4.92
C ALA A 299 7.46 -11.20 -4.90
N HIS A 300 7.18 -11.99 -5.94
CA HIS A 300 7.76 -13.32 -6.08
C HIS A 300 9.27 -13.30 -6.35
N ILE A 301 9.77 -12.37 -7.18
CA ILE A 301 11.21 -12.23 -7.45
C ILE A 301 11.97 -11.82 -6.19
N GLU A 302 11.41 -10.89 -5.41
CA GLU A 302 11.98 -10.41 -4.15
C GLU A 302 11.64 -11.31 -2.95
N GLU A 303 10.98 -12.46 -3.19
CA GLU A 303 10.62 -13.46 -2.19
C GLU A 303 9.82 -12.90 -0.99
N LEU A 304 8.97 -11.89 -1.24
CA LEU A 304 8.14 -11.27 -0.21
C LEU A 304 7.05 -12.25 0.27
N PRO A 305 6.93 -12.50 1.60
CA PRO A 305 5.83 -13.28 2.17
C PRO A 305 4.44 -12.69 1.84
N GLU A 306 3.43 -13.53 1.66
CA GLU A 306 2.07 -13.08 1.30
C GLU A 306 1.44 -12.18 2.38
N GLU A 307 1.84 -12.35 3.65
CA GLU A 307 1.37 -11.54 4.76
C GLU A 307 1.92 -10.10 4.78
N VAL A 308 2.97 -9.79 4.02
CA VAL A 308 3.63 -8.47 4.05
C VAL A 308 3.35 -7.62 2.81
N TYR A 309 2.42 -8.02 1.94
CA TYR A 309 2.05 -7.21 0.79
C TYR A 309 0.55 -7.27 0.47
N ASN A 310 0.07 -6.22 -0.19
CA ASN A 310 -1.21 -6.19 -0.85
C ASN A 310 -1.03 -5.77 -2.31
N ALA A 311 -1.36 -6.67 -3.23
CA ALA A 311 -1.31 -6.43 -4.66
C ALA A 311 -2.54 -5.61 -5.15
N HIS A 312 -2.66 -4.40 -4.62
CA HIS A 312 -3.72 -3.46 -5.00
C HIS A 312 -3.56 -3.03 -6.47
N ILE A 313 -4.67 -2.76 -7.15
CA ILE A 313 -4.70 -2.48 -8.60
C ILE A 313 -4.14 -1.10 -9.00
N ARG A 314 -4.08 -0.16 -8.05
CA ARG A 314 -3.59 1.22 -8.25
C ARG A 314 -2.34 1.50 -7.44
N VAL A 315 -2.33 1.05 -6.19
CA VAL A 315 -1.29 1.32 -5.19
C VAL A 315 -0.78 0.03 -4.54
N PRO A 316 -0.23 -0.92 -5.32
CA PRO A 316 0.30 -2.15 -4.73
C PRO A 316 1.39 -1.81 -3.72
N ASN A 317 1.30 -2.41 -2.54
CA ASN A 317 2.00 -1.97 -1.35
C ASN A 317 2.54 -3.16 -0.56
N PHE A 318 3.57 -2.92 0.23
CA PHE A 318 4.26 -3.92 1.00
C PHE A 318 5.05 -3.29 2.16
N ILE A 319 5.43 -4.14 3.10
CA ILE A 319 6.39 -3.82 4.16
C ILE A 319 7.58 -4.76 4.04
N LEU A 320 8.72 -4.35 4.61
CA LEU A 320 9.82 -5.28 4.80
C LEU A 320 9.45 -6.24 5.95
N PRO A 321 9.62 -7.57 5.79
CA PRO A 321 9.32 -8.54 6.85
C PRO A 321 9.99 -8.21 8.18
N GLU A 322 11.21 -7.68 8.13
CA GLU A 322 12.00 -7.27 9.28
C GLU A 322 11.46 -6.04 10.04
N TRP A 323 10.51 -5.28 9.49
CA TRP A 323 9.85 -4.20 10.23
C TRP A 323 8.85 -4.71 11.27
N LEU A 324 8.34 -5.94 11.10
CA LEU A 324 7.45 -6.58 12.07
C LEU A 324 8.13 -6.81 13.42
N ASP A 325 9.46 -6.93 13.44
CA ASP A 325 10.24 -7.15 14.66
C ASP A 325 10.33 -5.89 15.56
N PHE A 326 9.91 -4.70 15.06
CA PHE A 326 10.04 -3.41 15.76
C PHE A 326 8.71 -2.66 15.91
N GLU A 327 7.59 -3.38 15.84
CA GLU A 327 6.24 -2.81 15.99
C GLU A 327 6.09 -2.02 17.31
N ASP A 328 6.75 -2.44 18.38
CA ASP A 328 6.71 -1.74 19.68
C ASP A 328 7.44 -0.38 19.64
N ILE A 329 8.51 -0.26 18.85
CA ILE A 329 9.27 0.99 18.69
C ILE A 329 8.55 1.92 17.71
N VAL A 330 8.19 1.41 16.54
CA VAL A 330 7.48 2.18 15.49
C VAL A 330 6.08 2.59 15.96
N GLY A 331 5.44 1.75 16.77
CA GLY A 331 4.08 1.91 17.25
C GLY A 331 3.05 1.27 16.32
N LYS A 332 1.96 0.80 16.93
CA LYS A 332 0.82 0.22 16.20
C LYS A 332 -0.03 1.32 15.58
N PRO A 333 -0.29 1.31 14.26
CA PRO A 333 -1.10 2.33 13.64
C PRO A 333 -2.58 2.24 14.06
N GLU A 334 -3.33 3.33 13.83
CA GLU A 334 -4.80 3.31 13.89
C GLU A 334 -5.39 2.17 13.04
N ALA A 335 -6.51 1.60 13.50
CA ALA A 335 -7.13 0.44 12.85
C ALA A 335 -7.47 0.71 11.38
N GLY A 336 -7.16 -0.25 10.50
CA GLY A 336 -7.46 -0.17 9.07
C GLY A 336 -6.39 0.51 8.21
N TYR A 337 -5.27 0.96 8.80
CA TYR A 337 -4.16 1.52 8.03
C TYR A 337 -3.33 0.43 7.33
N TRP A 338 -3.47 0.32 6.00
CA TRP A 338 -2.75 -0.59 5.11
C TRP A 338 -2.60 -2.01 5.69
N LEU A 339 -1.36 -2.47 5.88
CA LEU A 339 -1.00 -3.80 6.38
C LEU A 339 -0.87 -3.85 7.91
N GLY A 340 -1.46 -2.88 8.62
CA GLY A 340 -1.36 -2.76 10.08
C GLY A 340 0.04 -2.38 10.58
N SER A 341 0.87 -1.81 9.70
CA SER A 341 2.25 -1.40 10.01
C SER A 341 2.38 0.12 10.01
N GLY A 342 3.16 0.64 10.95
CA GLY A 342 3.48 2.07 11.02
C GLY A 342 4.37 2.57 9.90
N LEU A 343 5.07 1.68 9.19
CA LEU A 343 5.83 1.95 7.97
C LEU A 343 5.20 1.21 6.79
N ILE A 344 5.15 1.85 5.62
CA ILE A 344 4.60 1.25 4.40
C ILE A 344 5.37 1.71 3.16
N ILE A 345 5.52 0.80 2.19
CA ILE A 345 6.08 1.07 0.87
C ILE A 345 4.98 0.81 -0.17
N TRP A 346 4.82 1.67 -1.17
CA TRP A 346 3.92 1.40 -2.29
C TRP A 346 4.44 1.91 -3.61
N PHE A 347 4.03 1.22 -4.67
CA PHE A 347 4.17 1.69 -6.03
C PHE A 347 2.89 2.37 -6.50
N GLU A 348 3.00 3.36 -7.37
CA GLU A 348 1.86 3.97 -8.06
C GLU A 348 2.25 4.38 -9.48
N ARG A 349 1.27 4.33 -10.39
CA ARG A 349 1.41 4.92 -11.73
C ARG A 349 1.02 6.38 -11.65
N THR A 350 1.88 7.27 -12.14
CA THR A 350 1.56 8.68 -12.31
C THR A 350 0.93 8.92 -13.68
N TRP A 351 0.25 10.06 -13.82
CA TRP A 351 -0.40 10.47 -15.07
C TRP A 351 0.56 10.62 -16.26
N ASN A 352 1.83 10.95 -16.00
CA ASN A 352 2.87 11.14 -17.01
C ASN A 352 3.66 9.84 -17.32
N ASP A 353 3.06 8.69 -17.10
CA ASP A 353 3.61 7.35 -17.37
C ASP A 353 4.88 6.99 -16.55
N PHE A 354 5.11 7.64 -15.41
CA PHE A 354 6.13 7.23 -14.46
C PHE A 354 5.57 6.20 -13.48
N LEU A 355 6.41 5.24 -13.13
CA LEU A 355 6.23 4.41 -11.96
C LEU A 355 6.93 5.12 -10.80
N LYS A 356 6.23 5.25 -9.69
CA LYS A 356 6.72 5.90 -8.47
C LYS A 356 6.77 4.90 -7.33
N ILE A 357 7.82 4.95 -6.52
CA ILE A 357 7.90 4.27 -5.22
C ILE A 357 7.81 5.33 -4.12
N ASN A 358 7.06 5.04 -3.07
CA ASN A 358 6.92 5.92 -1.91
C ASN A 358 7.20 5.12 -0.63
N VAL A 359 7.72 5.80 0.39
CA VAL A 359 7.80 5.27 1.77
C VAL A 359 7.18 6.29 2.72
N GLU A 360 6.31 5.82 3.62
CA GLU A 360 5.56 6.67 4.54
C GLU A 360 5.52 6.09 5.96
N ILE A 361 5.58 6.99 6.94
CA ILE A 361 5.21 6.72 8.32
C ILE A 361 3.74 7.06 8.49
N GLY A 362 2.98 6.07 8.92
CA GLY A 362 1.54 6.15 9.13
C GLY A 362 1.11 6.69 10.50
N PRO A 363 -0.18 6.55 10.83
CA PRO A 363 -0.83 7.12 11.99
C PRO A 363 -0.55 6.26 13.23
N VAL A 364 0.70 6.24 13.67
CA VAL A 364 1.14 5.61 14.91
C VAL A 364 1.05 6.59 16.09
N PRO A 365 1.08 6.12 17.35
CA PRO A 365 1.01 7.00 18.52
C PRO A 365 2.05 8.11 18.45
N TYR A 366 1.66 9.32 18.88
CA TYR A 366 2.46 10.53 18.70
C TYR A 366 3.88 10.40 19.25
N GLU A 367 4.05 9.82 20.44
CA GLU A 367 5.36 9.63 21.07
C GLU A 367 6.30 8.76 20.23
N ASN A 368 5.83 7.56 19.83
CA ASN A 368 6.58 6.67 18.93
C ASN A 368 6.94 7.38 17.63
N ARG A 369 5.97 8.10 17.07
CA ARG A 369 6.12 8.82 15.81
C ARG A 369 7.17 9.92 15.88
N LEU A 370 7.13 10.74 16.94
CA LEU A 370 8.06 11.84 17.16
C LEU A 370 9.49 11.31 17.37
N GLN A 371 9.63 10.23 18.14
CA GLN A 371 10.92 9.57 18.36
C GLN A 371 11.49 9.00 17.07
N LEU A 372 10.66 8.29 16.28
CA LEU A 372 11.07 7.73 14.99
C LEU A 372 11.48 8.83 14.01
N LEU A 373 10.65 9.87 13.83
CA LEU A 373 10.99 11.00 12.96
C LEU A 373 12.28 11.69 13.42
N SER A 374 12.45 11.92 14.72
CA SER A 374 13.68 12.55 15.23
C SER A 374 14.90 11.66 14.98
N GLY A 375 14.79 10.35 15.23
CA GLY A 375 15.85 9.41 14.89
C GLY A 375 16.19 9.38 13.40
N LEU A 376 15.19 9.46 12.52
CA LEU A 376 15.40 9.52 11.07
C LEU A 376 16.08 10.83 10.63
N GLU A 377 15.69 11.96 11.22
CA GLU A 377 16.35 13.25 10.97
C GLU A 377 17.81 13.23 11.42
N ASP A 378 18.10 12.61 12.57
CA ASP A 378 19.47 12.38 13.07
C ASP A 378 20.30 11.49 12.12
N GLN A 379 19.64 10.62 11.33
CA GLN A 379 20.27 9.81 10.29
C GLN A 379 20.31 10.49 8.91
N GLY A 380 19.88 11.75 8.80
CA GLY A 380 19.93 12.53 7.56
C GLY A 380 18.71 12.39 6.65
N VAL A 381 17.62 11.77 7.11
CA VAL A 381 16.37 11.68 6.33
C VAL A 381 15.65 13.03 6.38
N SER A 382 15.40 13.60 5.20
CA SER A 382 14.74 14.89 5.08
C SER A 382 13.23 14.75 4.90
N PHE A 383 12.48 15.49 5.72
CA PHE A 383 11.05 15.67 5.59
C PHE A 383 10.67 17.03 6.19
N ARG A 384 9.42 17.46 5.99
CA ARG A 384 8.98 18.79 6.45
C ARG A 384 9.05 18.88 7.99
N PRO A 385 9.56 19.98 8.58
CA PRO A 385 9.57 20.16 10.04
C PRO A 385 8.19 20.02 10.68
N SER A 386 7.13 20.39 9.95
CA SER A 386 5.73 20.23 10.38
C SER A 386 5.35 18.78 10.64
N ALA A 387 6.08 17.79 10.11
CA ALA A 387 5.84 16.36 10.30
C ALA A 387 5.85 15.92 11.78
N LYS A 388 6.60 16.63 12.63
CA LYS A 388 6.77 16.34 14.06
C LYS A 388 5.68 16.96 14.95
N LEU A 389 4.74 17.71 14.38
CA LEU A 389 3.64 18.33 15.13
C LEU A 389 2.61 17.29 15.61
N GLU A 390 2.09 17.51 16.83
CA GLU A 390 1.01 16.71 17.38
C GLU A 390 -0.23 16.78 16.48
N GLY A 391 -0.82 15.62 16.16
CA GLY A 391 -1.95 15.50 15.24
C GLY A 391 -1.58 15.18 13.78
N LYS A 392 -0.31 15.25 13.38
CA LYS A 392 0.12 14.82 12.03
C LYS A 392 0.14 13.29 11.92
N LYS A 393 -0.78 12.78 11.11
CA LYS A 393 -0.98 11.33 10.92
C LYS A 393 -0.04 10.66 9.93
N TYR A 394 0.42 11.36 8.90
CA TYR A 394 1.17 10.76 7.80
C TYR A 394 2.40 11.59 7.49
N THR A 395 3.53 10.94 7.20
CA THR A 395 4.70 11.61 6.63
C THR A 395 5.42 10.72 5.66
N LYS A 396 5.40 11.16 4.42
CA LYS A 396 6.21 10.60 3.36
C LYS A 396 7.67 10.97 3.60
N ILE A 397 8.51 9.94 3.76
CA ILE A 397 9.94 10.08 4.04
C ILE A 397 10.80 9.78 2.81
N TYR A 398 10.20 9.24 1.75
CA TYR A 398 10.92 8.99 0.50
C TYR A 398 9.98 8.93 -0.69
N THR A 399 10.50 9.35 -1.85
CA THR A 399 9.84 9.25 -3.15
C THR A 399 10.88 9.18 -4.26
N GLU A 400 10.71 8.24 -5.19
CA GLU A 400 11.54 8.14 -6.38
C GLU A 400 10.72 7.69 -7.59
N LEU A 401 11.15 8.10 -8.79
CA LEU A 401 10.41 7.95 -10.04
C LEU A 401 11.23 7.27 -11.14
N THR A 402 10.59 6.43 -11.94
CA THR A 402 11.17 5.93 -13.21
C THR A 402 10.15 5.91 -14.32
N TYR A 403 10.54 6.33 -15.52
CA TYR A 403 9.65 6.33 -16.68
C TYR A 403 9.40 4.91 -17.20
N ILE A 404 8.15 4.59 -17.56
CA ILE A 404 7.75 3.33 -18.18
C ILE A 404 7.16 3.63 -19.56
N ASN A 405 7.84 3.18 -20.61
CA ASN A 405 7.47 3.46 -21.99
C ASN A 405 6.31 2.61 -22.54
N ASP A 406 5.99 1.48 -21.90
CA ASP A 406 4.91 0.58 -22.30
C ASP A 406 4.24 -0.06 -21.07
N TRP A 407 3.18 0.58 -20.59
CA TRP A 407 2.36 0.10 -19.46
C TRP A 407 1.50 -1.13 -19.78
N ALA A 408 1.40 -1.54 -21.05
CA ALA A 408 0.77 -2.81 -21.40
C ALA A 408 1.75 -3.99 -21.24
N ASN A 409 3.06 -3.72 -21.17
CA ASN A 409 4.09 -4.73 -21.00
C ASN A 409 4.41 -4.95 -19.51
N LYS A 410 3.87 -6.05 -18.98
CA LYS A 410 4.12 -6.49 -17.59
C LYS A 410 5.62 -6.53 -17.25
N GLN A 411 6.47 -6.98 -18.16
CA GLN A 411 7.91 -7.12 -17.89
C GLN A 411 8.59 -5.75 -17.73
N LYS A 412 8.16 -4.72 -18.46
CA LYS A 412 8.69 -3.36 -18.32
C LYS A 412 8.35 -2.73 -16.98
N ILE A 413 7.15 -2.99 -16.47
CA ILE A 413 6.77 -2.51 -15.13
C ILE A 413 7.58 -3.25 -14.05
N VAL A 414 7.79 -4.56 -14.18
CA VAL A 414 8.64 -5.34 -13.25
C VAL A 414 10.07 -4.80 -13.24
N GLU A 415 10.68 -4.58 -14.40
CA GLU A 415 12.01 -3.97 -14.52
C GLU A 415 12.07 -2.60 -13.84
N GLY A 416 11.01 -1.79 -13.97
CA GLY A 416 10.88 -0.50 -13.29
C GLY A 416 10.78 -0.63 -11.76
N MET A 417 10.00 -1.59 -11.26
CA MET A 417 9.88 -1.87 -9.82
C MET A 417 11.23 -2.34 -9.24
N GLU A 418 11.90 -3.29 -9.91
CA GLU A 418 13.23 -3.78 -9.51
C GLU A 418 14.26 -2.63 -9.51
N LYS A 419 14.22 -1.74 -10.51
CA LYS A 419 15.10 -0.57 -10.57
C LYS A 419 14.89 0.38 -9.41
N LEU A 420 13.63 0.72 -9.08
CA LEU A 420 13.31 1.60 -7.97
C LEU A 420 13.67 0.96 -6.62
N TYR A 421 13.33 -0.32 -6.45
CA TYR A 421 13.55 -1.07 -5.21
C TYR A 421 15.03 -1.37 -4.92
N ASN A 422 15.87 -1.38 -5.95
CA ASN A 422 17.31 -1.60 -5.83
C ASN A 422 18.13 -0.32 -6.08
N ASN A 423 17.48 0.85 -6.12
CA ASN A 423 18.15 2.14 -6.20
C ASN A 423 19.00 2.39 -4.93
N ASP A 424 20.21 2.92 -5.10
CA ASP A 424 21.13 3.26 -4.00
C ASP A 424 20.48 4.19 -2.97
N SER A 425 19.75 5.22 -3.40
CA SER A 425 19.07 6.15 -2.47
C SER A 425 17.93 5.49 -1.70
N PHE A 426 17.27 4.49 -2.29
CA PHE A 426 16.25 3.70 -1.60
C PHE A 426 16.89 2.78 -0.57
N ASN A 427 17.99 2.10 -0.92
CA ASN A 427 18.75 1.27 0.02
C ASN A 427 19.32 2.10 1.19
N GLU A 428 19.81 3.30 0.90
CA GLU A 428 20.29 4.26 1.90
C GLU A 428 19.19 4.62 2.90
N LEU A 429 17.99 4.97 2.41
CA LEU A 429 16.83 5.21 3.29
C LEU A 429 16.54 4.00 4.20
N LEU A 430 16.54 2.79 3.65
CA LEU A 430 16.27 1.59 4.45
C LEU A 430 17.30 1.41 5.57
N ALA A 431 18.58 1.65 5.28
CA ALA A 431 19.64 1.61 6.27
C ALA A 431 19.50 2.72 7.33
N GLN A 432 19.13 3.94 6.93
CA GLN A 432 18.82 5.04 7.85
C GLN A 432 17.63 4.70 8.77
N ILE A 433 16.59 4.05 8.24
CA ILE A 433 15.46 3.55 9.05
C ILE A 433 15.95 2.51 10.06
N ALA A 434 16.77 1.55 9.64
CA ALA A 434 17.30 0.52 10.52
C ALA A 434 18.16 1.11 11.65
N ALA A 435 19.07 2.05 11.32
CA ALA A 435 19.92 2.74 12.28
C ALA A 435 19.12 3.58 13.28
N ALA A 436 18.10 4.32 12.81
CA ALA A 436 17.21 5.08 13.67
C ALA A 436 16.48 4.16 14.68
N ILE A 437 15.96 3.02 14.23
CA ILE A 437 15.27 2.05 15.09
C ILE A 437 16.24 1.41 16.12
N GLU A 438 17.46 1.06 15.72
CA GLU A 438 18.45 0.48 16.63
C GLU A 438 18.90 1.46 17.72
N ASN A 439 19.10 2.73 17.35
CA ASN A 439 19.41 3.80 18.30
C ASN A 439 18.28 4.00 19.34
N LEU A 440 17.02 3.86 18.93
CA LEU A 440 15.88 3.92 19.84
C LEU A 440 15.83 2.70 20.78
N LYS A 441 16.11 1.50 20.27
CA LYS A 441 16.22 0.26 21.06
C LYS A 441 17.31 0.36 22.14
N GLY A 442 18.44 0.98 21.80
CA GLY A 442 19.54 1.26 22.75
C GLY A 442 19.14 2.20 23.88
N LYS A 443 18.37 3.25 23.59
CA LYS A 443 17.87 4.23 24.58
C LYS A 443 16.85 3.62 25.56
N GLU A 444 16.07 2.62 25.15
CA GLU A 444 15.17 1.89 26.07
C GLU A 444 15.92 0.95 27.03
N LYS A 445 17.03 0.32 26.59
CA LYS A 445 17.89 -0.51 27.45
C LYS A 445 18.82 0.32 28.35
N GLY A 446 19.20 1.52 27.93
CA GLY A 446 20.10 2.43 28.66
C GLY A 446 19.40 3.68 29.19
N ARG A 447 18.62 3.57 30.27
CA ARG A 447 18.09 4.76 30.98
C ARG A 447 19.14 5.52 31.81
N TYR A 448 20.42 5.20 31.67
CA TYR A 448 21.56 6.01 32.12
C TYR A 448 22.71 5.83 31.13
N GLU A 449 22.85 6.77 30.20
CA GLU A 449 24.10 7.45 29.80
C GLU A 449 23.89 8.06 28.41
N VAL A 450 24.07 9.38 28.34
CA VAL A 450 24.10 10.14 27.09
C VAL A 450 25.54 10.08 26.60
N ASP A 451 25.76 9.54 25.40
CA ASP A 451 27.03 9.75 24.70
C ASP A 451 26.78 10.09 23.23
N PHE A 452 27.45 11.15 22.78
CA PHE A 452 27.42 11.64 21.41
C PHE A 452 28.28 10.70 20.54
N ARG A 453 27.77 10.25 19.39
CA ARG A 453 28.59 9.55 18.39
C ARG A 453 28.46 10.21 17.03
N GLU A 454 29.61 10.30 16.38
CA GLU A 454 29.90 11.00 15.12
C GLU A 454 29.13 10.44 13.92
N GLU A 455 28.86 11.31 12.96
CA GLU A 455 28.22 11.02 11.67
C GLU A 455 29.03 9.96 10.89
N SER A 456 28.46 8.76 10.71
CA SER A 456 29.01 7.71 9.86
C SER A 456 28.25 7.65 8.53
N ILE A 457 28.96 7.90 7.43
CA ILE A 457 28.45 7.75 6.06
C ILE A 457 28.44 6.24 5.73
N LEU A 458 27.26 5.71 5.37
CA LEU A 458 27.03 4.30 5.02
C LEU A 458 27.48 4.00 3.59
N ASP A 459 28.21 2.90 3.39
CA ASP A 459 28.63 2.44 2.06
C ASP A 459 27.55 1.51 1.46
N THR A 460 26.97 1.92 0.33
CA THR A 460 25.77 1.35 -0.30
C THR A 460 26.08 0.39 -1.46
N GLY A 461 27.35 0.06 -1.70
CA GLY A 461 27.75 -0.71 -2.88
C GLY A 461 27.69 -2.22 -2.74
N SER A 462 26.60 -2.88 -3.15
CA SER A 462 26.64 -4.20 -3.83
C SER A 462 25.24 -4.74 -4.15
N THR A 463 24.98 -5.00 -5.43
CA THR A 463 23.77 -5.64 -5.98
C THR A 463 23.59 -7.10 -5.58
N GLN A 464 24.52 -7.67 -4.79
CA GLN A 464 24.40 -9.01 -4.25
C GLN A 464 24.43 -8.92 -2.72
N ARG A 465 23.25 -9.09 -2.08
CA ARG A 465 23.10 -9.26 -0.63
C ARG A 465 23.95 -10.45 -0.18
N ARG A 466 25.22 -10.21 0.11
CA ARG A 466 26.20 -11.24 0.47
C ARG A 466 26.77 -10.99 1.84
N ILE A 467 26.93 -12.08 2.58
CA ILE A 467 27.72 -12.10 3.81
C ILE A 467 29.19 -12.27 3.40
N PRO A 468 30.11 -11.39 3.86
CA PRO A 468 31.53 -11.55 3.63
C PRO A 468 32.01 -12.91 4.11
N ARG A 469 32.51 -13.72 3.17
CA ARG A 469 32.93 -15.10 3.44
C ARG A 469 34.01 -15.15 4.51
N ASP A 470 34.95 -14.22 4.45
CA ASP A 470 36.10 -14.16 5.35
C ASP A 470 35.68 -13.81 6.79
N ALA A 471 34.69 -12.92 6.96
CA ALA A 471 34.15 -12.57 8.27
C ALA A 471 33.49 -13.79 8.94
N PHE A 472 32.66 -14.52 8.18
CA PHE A 472 32.02 -15.73 8.69
C PHE A 472 33.02 -16.86 8.97
N ILE A 473 34.03 -17.06 8.11
CA ILE A 473 35.09 -18.04 8.36
C ILE A 473 35.85 -17.69 9.65
N LYS A 474 36.16 -16.41 9.86
CA LYS A 474 36.81 -15.94 11.09
C LYS A 474 35.94 -16.23 12.33
N PHE A 475 34.64 -15.98 12.25
CA PHE A 475 33.66 -16.33 13.30
C PHE A 475 33.68 -17.83 13.63
N VAL A 476 33.48 -18.71 12.65
CA VAL A 476 33.40 -20.16 12.93
C VAL A 476 34.71 -20.73 13.47
N LEU A 477 35.86 -20.22 13.03
CA LEU A 477 37.17 -20.59 13.58
C LEU A 477 37.31 -20.15 15.05
N ASN A 478 36.88 -18.94 15.38
CA ASN A 478 36.90 -18.43 16.75
C ASN A 478 35.97 -19.23 17.69
N GLN A 479 34.82 -19.67 17.19
CA GLN A 479 33.88 -20.54 17.92
C GLN A 479 34.30 -22.03 17.95
N GLY A 480 35.40 -22.41 17.30
CA GLY A 480 35.88 -23.80 17.25
C GLY A 480 34.98 -24.74 16.43
N ILE A 481 34.27 -24.22 15.44
CA ILE A 481 33.34 -24.97 14.58
C ILE A 481 34.10 -25.51 13.36
N SER A 482 34.08 -26.83 13.17
CA SER A 482 34.74 -27.50 12.03
C SER A 482 34.04 -27.22 10.68
N GLU A 483 34.77 -27.34 9.57
CA GLU A 483 34.26 -27.14 8.20
C GLU A 483 33.08 -28.03 7.84
N GLU A 484 32.93 -29.19 8.50
CA GLU A 484 31.81 -30.11 8.34
C GLU A 484 30.51 -29.64 9.02
N TYR A 485 30.56 -28.56 9.81
CA TYR A 485 29.44 -28.03 10.61
C TYR A 485 28.90 -26.69 10.12
N TYR A 486 29.36 -26.17 8.98
CA TYR A 486 28.80 -24.93 8.42
C TYR A 486 28.66 -24.96 6.90
N LYS A 487 27.79 -24.10 6.39
CA LYS A 487 27.68 -23.80 4.96
C LYS A 487 27.36 -22.34 4.73
N ILE A 488 28.12 -21.73 3.83
CA ILE A 488 27.91 -20.36 3.37
C ILE A 488 27.16 -20.45 2.04
N GLN A 489 26.05 -19.74 1.94
CA GLN A 489 25.34 -19.48 0.69
C GLN A 489 25.41 -17.98 0.39
N SER A 490 24.76 -17.50 -0.67
CA SER A 490 24.90 -16.09 -1.08
C SER A 490 24.49 -15.14 0.03
N HIS A 491 23.26 -15.20 0.54
CA HIS A 491 22.72 -14.24 1.52
C HIS A 491 22.60 -14.78 2.95
N ASN A 492 22.97 -16.04 3.19
CA ASN A 492 22.93 -16.66 4.51
C ASN A 492 24.18 -17.51 4.79
N ALA A 493 24.49 -17.68 6.07
CA ALA A 493 25.57 -18.54 6.53
C ALA A 493 25.08 -19.38 7.71
N SER A 494 24.88 -20.67 7.48
CA SER A 494 24.32 -21.62 8.45
C SER A 494 25.42 -22.41 9.15
N PHE A 495 25.23 -22.70 10.43
CA PHE A 495 26.18 -23.48 11.22
C PHE A 495 25.53 -24.29 12.33
N LEU A 496 26.26 -25.29 12.79
CA LEU A 496 25.91 -26.17 13.89
C LEU A 496 26.92 -26.06 15.01
N VAL A 497 26.42 -26.02 16.24
CA VAL A 497 27.25 -26.19 17.44
C VAL A 497 27.22 -27.67 17.85
N PRO A 498 28.28 -28.20 18.50
CA PRO A 498 28.41 -29.63 18.79
C PRO A 498 27.19 -30.26 19.50
N VAL A 499 26.59 -29.54 20.45
CA VAL A 499 25.41 -30.00 21.20
C VAL A 499 24.23 -30.36 20.30
N PHE A 500 24.05 -29.69 19.15
CA PHE A 500 22.91 -29.96 18.26
C PHE A 500 22.98 -31.36 17.66
N ARG A 501 24.20 -31.86 17.41
CA ARG A 501 24.40 -33.23 16.90
C ARG A 501 24.17 -34.30 17.96
N ASP A 502 24.43 -33.99 19.22
CA ASP A 502 24.12 -34.92 20.31
C ASP A 502 22.60 -35.02 20.53
N LEU A 503 21.88 -33.89 20.46
CA LEU A 503 20.42 -33.87 20.55
C LEU A 503 19.76 -34.57 19.36
N GLU A 504 20.37 -34.54 18.17
CA GLU A 504 19.89 -35.28 17.01
C GLU A 504 19.87 -36.81 17.26
N LYS A 505 20.80 -37.34 18.07
CA LYS A 505 20.78 -38.76 18.48
C LYS A 505 19.59 -39.09 19.38
N VAL A 506 19.10 -38.11 20.15
CA VAL A 506 17.98 -38.26 21.09
C VAL A 506 16.64 -38.10 20.38
N TYR A 507 16.46 -37.01 19.64
CA TYR A 507 15.17 -36.63 19.06
C TYR A 507 15.00 -37.14 17.61
N GLY A 508 16.10 -37.50 16.95
CA GLY A 508 16.14 -37.90 15.55
C GLY A 508 16.29 -36.71 14.59
N PRO A 509 16.59 -37.01 13.31
CA PRO A 509 16.75 -35.99 12.28
C PRO A 509 15.41 -35.36 11.88
N THR A 510 15.47 -34.34 11.04
CA THR A 510 14.28 -33.68 10.49
C THR A 510 13.44 -34.63 9.62
N ARG A 511 12.12 -34.43 9.60
CA ARG A 511 11.16 -35.24 8.81
C ARG A 511 11.21 -34.98 7.30
N MET A 512 11.98 -33.99 6.89
CA MET A 512 12.18 -33.55 5.52
C MET A 512 13.60 -33.00 5.38
N LYS A 513 14.08 -32.87 4.14
CA LYS A 513 15.33 -32.15 3.87
C LYS A 513 15.26 -30.74 4.46
N TRP A 514 16.23 -30.41 5.29
CA TRP A 514 16.30 -29.19 6.06
C TRP A 514 17.74 -28.72 6.13
N TRP A 515 17.99 -27.56 5.51
CA TRP A 515 19.34 -27.10 5.23
C TRP A 515 20.16 -28.19 4.52
N TRP A 516 21.47 -28.18 4.68
CA TRP A 516 22.39 -29.15 4.08
C TRP A 516 22.68 -30.34 5.01
N HIS A 517 22.08 -30.38 6.21
CA HIS A 517 22.54 -31.23 7.31
C HIS A 517 21.43 -31.91 8.14
N ASP A 518 20.14 -31.62 7.87
CA ASP A 518 18.95 -32.27 8.45
C ASP A 518 18.90 -32.34 10.00
N SER A 519 19.54 -31.38 10.69
CA SER A 519 19.71 -31.42 12.15
C SER A 519 18.52 -30.81 12.89
N THR A 520 18.34 -31.22 14.15
CA THR A 520 17.24 -30.80 15.02
C THR A 520 17.25 -29.31 15.29
N PHE A 521 18.42 -28.72 15.49
CA PHE A 521 18.59 -27.28 15.70
C PHE A 521 19.58 -26.71 14.67
N THR A 522 19.37 -25.47 14.23
CA THR A 522 20.26 -24.79 13.27
C THR A 522 20.40 -23.32 13.63
N TYR A 523 21.62 -22.81 13.62
CA TYR A 523 21.87 -21.37 13.54
C TYR A 523 22.13 -20.94 12.10
N TRP A 524 21.77 -19.70 11.80
CA TRP A 524 22.31 -19.02 10.63
C TRP A 524 22.33 -17.50 10.82
N PHE A 525 23.28 -16.88 10.14
CA PHE A 525 23.27 -15.46 9.88
C PHE A 525 22.58 -15.17 8.55
N GLU A 526 21.93 -14.02 8.47
CA GLU A 526 21.29 -13.49 7.27
C GLU A 526 21.58 -11.98 7.14
N ARG A 527 21.89 -11.54 5.92
CA ARG A 527 21.97 -10.10 5.59
C ARG A 527 20.59 -9.62 5.13
N LEU A 528 19.95 -8.77 5.93
CA LEU A 528 18.64 -8.19 5.64
C LEU A 528 18.74 -7.10 4.56
N LYS A 529 17.60 -6.74 3.97
CA LYS A 529 17.54 -5.74 2.89
C LYS A 529 17.87 -4.34 3.40
N ASP A 530 17.51 -4.04 4.64
CA ASP A 530 17.84 -2.77 5.31
C ASP A 530 19.27 -2.68 5.87
N GLY A 531 20.15 -3.61 5.48
CA GLY A 531 21.57 -3.55 5.82
C GLY A 531 21.95 -4.19 7.16
N ARG A 532 20.99 -4.78 7.89
CA ARG A 532 21.28 -5.45 9.16
C ARG A 532 21.78 -6.88 9.00
N LEU A 533 22.63 -7.29 9.93
CA LEU A 533 23.00 -8.68 10.17
C LEU A 533 22.04 -9.28 11.19
N LYS A 534 21.37 -10.38 10.85
CA LYS A 534 20.43 -11.09 11.73
C LYS A 534 20.96 -12.47 12.09
N LEU A 535 20.95 -12.83 13.36
CA LEU A 535 21.22 -14.19 13.84
C LEU A 535 19.90 -14.86 14.19
N ILE A 536 19.68 -16.06 13.67
CA ILE A 536 18.49 -16.86 13.94
C ILE A 536 18.89 -18.24 14.46
N LEU A 537 18.15 -18.72 15.46
CA LEU A 537 18.14 -20.11 15.89
C LEU A 537 16.75 -20.72 15.72
N GLU A 538 16.68 -21.87 15.05
CA GLU A 538 15.43 -22.61 14.88
C GLU A 538 15.52 -24.09 15.28
N LEU A 539 14.40 -24.59 15.80
CA LEU A 539 14.07 -26.01 15.87
C LEU A 539 13.51 -26.44 14.51
N GLY A 540 14.23 -27.33 13.85
CA GLY A 540 13.91 -27.83 12.53
C GLY A 540 12.59 -28.62 12.47
N PRO A 541 12.14 -28.97 11.25
CA PRO A 541 10.89 -29.66 11.00
C PRO A 541 10.96 -31.11 11.49
N LEU A 542 10.66 -31.33 12.77
CA LEU A 542 10.41 -32.64 13.33
C LEU A 542 8.96 -33.08 13.10
N VAL A 543 8.68 -34.35 13.36
CA VAL A 543 7.30 -34.84 13.50
C VAL A 543 6.61 -34.02 14.61
N ALA A 544 5.36 -33.60 14.37
CA ALA A 544 4.66 -32.62 15.20
C ALA A 544 4.71 -32.96 16.70
N GLU A 545 4.47 -34.22 17.06
CA GLU A 545 4.51 -34.68 18.45
C GLU A 545 5.87 -34.44 19.12
N LYS A 546 6.98 -34.79 18.44
CA LYS A 546 8.34 -34.58 18.94
C LYS A 546 8.70 -33.10 19.05
N ARG A 547 8.33 -32.30 18.03
CA ARG A 547 8.58 -30.85 18.04
C ARG A 547 7.87 -30.19 19.21
N LEU A 548 6.60 -30.51 19.41
CA LEU A 548 5.78 -29.94 20.48
C LEU A 548 6.25 -30.39 21.87
N LEU A 549 6.79 -31.61 21.99
CA LEU A 549 7.43 -32.06 23.22
C LEU A 549 8.62 -31.17 23.59
N ILE A 550 9.52 -30.91 22.63
CA ILE A 550 10.69 -30.05 22.85
C ILE A 550 10.26 -28.61 23.16
N VAL A 551 9.29 -28.07 22.40
CA VAL A 551 8.74 -26.72 22.67
C VAL A 551 8.20 -26.64 24.10
N LYS A 552 7.45 -27.65 24.54
CA LYS A 552 6.91 -27.71 25.91
C LYS A 552 8.03 -27.79 26.97
N GLN A 553 9.06 -28.61 26.75
CA GLN A 553 10.21 -28.69 27.65
C GLN A 553 10.94 -27.34 27.75
N LEU A 554 11.16 -26.67 26.62
CA LEU A 554 11.78 -25.35 26.59
C LEU A 554 10.90 -24.29 27.30
N GLU A 555 9.57 -24.36 27.19
CA GLU A 555 8.64 -23.51 27.94
C GLU A 555 8.73 -23.75 29.45
N GLU A 556 8.78 -25.00 29.88
CA GLU A 556 8.96 -25.38 31.30
C GLU A 556 10.29 -24.86 31.86
N MET A 557 11.29 -24.63 30.98
CA MET A 557 12.59 -24.06 31.31
C MET A 557 12.66 -22.53 31.09
N GLY A 558 11.53 -21.88 30.82
CA GLY A 558 11.42 -20.42 30.76
C GLY A 558 11.57 -19.78 29.37
N VAL A 559 11.62 -20.56 28.30
CA VAL A 559 11.67 -20.03 26.92
C VAL A 559 10.26 -19.70 26.44
N SER A 560 10.02 -18.45 26.02
CA SER A 560 8.73 -18.02 25.48
C SER A 560 8.60 -18.31 23.98
N PHE A 561 7.44 -18.82 23.56
CA PHE A 561 7.13 -19.00 22.13
C PHE A 561 5.82 -18.33 21.72
N SER A 562 5.77 -17.88 20.46
CA SER A 562 4.54 -17.40 19.82
C SER A 562 3.46 -18.50 19.72
N VAL A 563 2.19 -18.12 19.61
CA VAL A 563 1.08 -19.06 19.42
C VAL A 563 1.25 -19.88 18.13
N LYS A 564 1.76 -19.28 17.05
CA LYS A 564 2.02 -19.93 15.76
C LYS A 564 3.04 -21.07 15.91
N SER A 565 4.11 -20.84 16.69
CA SER A 565 5.13 -21.86 16.98
C SER A 565 4.58 -23.10 17.69
N LYS A 566 3.44 -22.99 18.40
CA LYS A 566 2.81 -24.10 19.14
C LYS A 566 1.80 -24.89 18.32
N GLN A 567 1.50 -24.48 17.09
CA GLN A 567 0.56 -25.19 16.24
C GLN A 567 1.17 -26.48 15.68
N PRO A 568 0.50 -27.64 15.71
CA PRO A 568 1.01 -28.89 15.14
C PRO A 568 1.39 -28.78 13.65
N THR A 569 0.74 -27.87 12.92
CA THR A 569 0.99 -27.58 11.51
C THR A 569 2.25 -26.77 11.24
N ALA A 570 2.84 -26.12 12.25
CA ALA A 570 4.04 -25.30 12.06
C ALA A 570 5.21 -26.15 11.56
N ARG A 571 5.85 -25.66 10.49
CA ARG A 571 6.95 -26.37 9.83
C ARG A 571 8.19 -26.44 10.73
N TYR A 572 8.56 -25.33 11.35
CA TYR A 572 9.71 -25.17 12.24
C TYR A 572 9.30 -24.27 13.43
N THR A 573 10.17 -24.13 14.43
CA THR A 573 9.98 -23.17 15.52
C THR A 573 11.19 -22.28 15.66
N ARG A 574 11.00 -20.96 15.51
CA ARG A 574 12.02 -19.97 15.85
C ARG A 574 12.15 -19.85 17.36
N ILE A 575 13.38 -19.95 17.84
CA ILE A 575 13.72 -19.97 19.27
C ILE A 575 14.43 -18.67 19.67
N PHE A 576 15.37 -18.21 18.84
CA PHE A 576 16.07 -16.96 19.06
C PHE A 576 16.19 -16.21 17.73
N SER A 577 16.13 -14.88 17.81
CA SER A 577 16.31 -13.99 16.67
C SER A 577 16.66 -12.59 17.18
N ASP A 578 17.83 -12.09 16.81
CA ASP A 578 18.18 -10.68 17.00
C ASP A 578 19.01 -10.18 15.81
N SER A 579 19.12 -8.86 15.67
CA SER A 579 19.80 -8.21 14.55
C SER A 579 20.49 -6.92 14.96
N THR A 580 21.54 -6.55 14.24
CA THR A 580 22.27 -5.28 14.39
C THR A 580 22.62 -4.69 13.02
N VAL A 581 22.72 -3.37 12.91
CA VAL A 581 23.13 -2.64 11.70
C VAL A 581 24.64 -2.81 11.49
N ILE A 582 25.00 -3.05 10.23
CA ILE A 582 26.39 -3.03 9.76
C ILE A 582 26.56 -1.77 8.91
N ASN A 583 27.53 -0.94 9.24
CA ASN A 583 27.77 0.31 8.52
C ASN A 583 28.52 0.07 7.20
N ASN A 584 29.53 -0.79 7.24
CA ASN A 584 30.32 -1.16 6.08
C ASN A 584 30.39 -2.69 5.93
N TRP A 585 29.59 -3.23 5.01
CA TRP A 585 29.61 -4.66 4.71
C TRP A 585 30.90 -5.16 4.06
N GLU A 586 31.75 -4.28 3.53
CA GLU A 586 33.07 -4.65 3.02
C GLU A 586 34.14 -4.68 4.13
N ASP A 587 33.84 -4.13 5.32
CA ASP A 587 34.69 -4.28 6.51
C ASP A 587 34.47 -5.65 7.15
N VAL A 588 35.40 -6.56 6.84
CA VAL A 588 35.42 -7.93 7.37
C VAL A 588 35.47 -7.95 8.90
N GLU A 589 36.14 -6.99 9.54
CA GLU A 589 36.26 -6.94 10.99
C GLU A 589 34.94 -6.50 11.64
N GLU A 590 34.30 -5.47 11.10
CA GLU A 590 33.00 -4.99 11.59
C GLU A 590 31.96 -6.12 11.59
N VAL A 591 31.81 -6.80 10.44
CA VAL A 591 30.86 -7.91 10.30
C VAL A 591 31.21 -9.07 11.24
N TYR A 592 32.48 -9.40 11.40
CA TYR A 592 32.93 -10.45 12.31
C TYR A 592 32.60 -10.12 13.77
N GLN A 593 32.87 -8.89 14.22
CA GLN A 593 32.56 -8.47 15.59
C GLN A 593 31.05 -8.48 15.85
N ALA A 594 30.24 -8.02 14.89
CA ALA A 594 28.80 -8.09 14.99
C ALA A 594 28.27 -9.54 15.10
N MET A 595 28.89 -10.50 14.38
CA MET A 595 28.57 -11.93 14.53
C MET A 595 28.89 -12.44 15.95
N GLU A 596 30.04 -12.06 16.49
CA GLU A 596 30.46 -12.42 17.85
C GLU A 596 29.53 -11.83 18.91
N GLU A 597 29.13 -10.56 18.76
CA GLU A 597 28.22 -9.88 19.66
C GLU A 597 26.83 -10.52 19.65
N LEU A 598 26.23 -10.72 18.46
CA LEU A 598 24.93 -11.38 18.31
C LEU A 598 24.93 -12.80 18.89
N PHE A 599 25.95 -13.59 18.58
CA PHE A 599 26.07 -14.95 19.11
C PHE A 599 26.37 -14.95 20.62
N GLY A 600 27.09 -13.94 21.10
CA GLY A 600 27.52 -13.75 22.47
C GLY A 600 26.47 -13.17 23.42
N GLN A 601 25.33 -12.71 22.91
CA GLN A 601 24.26 -12.13 23.72
C GLN A 601 23.85 -13.04 24.88
N VAL A 602 23.55 -12.43 26.03
CA VAL A 602 23.22 -13.15 27.28
C VAL A 602 22.01 -14.04 27.06
N GLU A 603 21.00 -13.55 26.35
CA GLU A 603 19.78 -14.27 25.98
C GLU A 603 20.10 -15.52 25.16
N ASN A 604 20.94 -15.39 24.14
CA ASN A 604 21.36 -16.51 23.28
C ASN A 604 22.20 -17.55 24.05
N ARG A 605 23.14 -17.10 24.89
CA ARG A 605 23.99 -17.99 25.72
C ARG A 605 23.18 -18.76 26.76
N ASN A 606 22.23 -18.09 27.40
CA ASN A 606 21.30 -18.73 28.34
C ASN A 606 20.48 -19.80 27.61
N LEU A 607 19.99 -19.49 26.42
CA LEU A 607 19.21 -20.42 25.62
C LEU A 607 20.03 -21.64 25.16
N LEU A 608 21.28 -21.45 24.75
CA LEU A 608 22.20 -22.56 24.48
C LEU A 608 22.44 -23.46 25.69
N THR A 609 22.47 -22.88 26.90
CA THR A 609 22.63 -23.62 28.15
C THR A 609 21.38 -24.45 28.45
N ILE A 610 20.19 -23.88 28.26
CA ILE A 610 18.90 -24.58 28.38
C ILE A 610 18.81 -25.74 27.37
N ILE A 611 19.17 -25.49 26.11
CA ILE A 611 19.15 -26.52 25.07
C ILE A 611 20.15 -27.66 25.39
N LYS A 612 21.33 -27.35 25.94
CA LYS A 612 22.30 -28.36 26.38
C LYS A 612 21.75 -29.31 27.43
N SER A 613 20.86 -28.84 28.31
CA SER A 613 20.22 -29.70 29.31
C SER A 613 19.07 -30.57 28.79
N LEU A 614 18.70 -30.47 27.50
CA LEU A 614 17.71 -31.36 26.88
C LEU A 614 18.26 -32.74 26.49
N GLY A 615 19.59 -32.89 26.44
CA GLY A 615 20.31 -34.12 26.13
C GLY A 615 20.97 -34.67 27.38
#